data_AF-A0A925PQL9-F1
#
_entry.id   AF-A0A925PQL9-F1
#
_cell.length_a   1.000
_cell.length_b   1.000
_cell.length_c   1.000
_cell.angle_alpha   90.00
_cell.angle_beta   90.00
_cell.angle_gamma   90.00
#
_symmetry.space_group_name_H-M   'P 1'
#
loop_
_entity.id
_entity.type
_entity.pdbx_description
1 polymer ?
#
loop_
_entity_poly.entity_id
_entity_poly.type
_entity_poly.pdbx_seq_one_letter_code
_entity_poly.pdbx_strand_id
1 'polypeptide(L)'
;LCGIPDQEKFREEYRKWLGAALAGGSIEREGSWTESVAVGHRKFIEEVKFHLGIKAIGRKIRGQGGTQLTLREHFAAYNADFGTEKGCLSLQNTYFWDIS
;
A
#
# COMPACT_ATOMS: atom_id res chain seq x y z
N LEU A 1 -12.64 -14.76 16.84
CA LEU A 1 -11.84 -14.13 15.77
C LEU A 1 -12.78 -13.72 14.64
N CYS A 2 -12.81 -12.44 14.25
CA CYS A 2 -13.64 -11.97 13.11
C CYS A 2 -15.12 -12.46 13.12
N GLY A 3 -15.76 -12.50 14.29
CA GLY A 3 -17.15 -12.97 14.44
C GLY A 3 -17.33 -14.49 14.50
N ILE A 4 -16.28 -15.29 14.33
CA ILE A 4 -16.30 -16.74 14.51
C ILE A 4 -15.70 -17.09 15.89
N PRO A 5 -16.46 -17.74 16.78
CA PRO A 5 -15.97 -18.07 18.13
C PRO A 5 -15.04 -19.29 18.13
N ASP A 6 -15.22 -20.21 17.17
CA ASP A 6 -14.45 -21.45 17.08
C ASP A 6 -13.22 -21.30 16.16
N GLN A 7 -12.05 -21.67 16.69
CA GLN A 7 -10.78 -21.48 15.99
C GLN A 7 -10.58 -22.46 14.83
N GLU A 8 -11.03 -23.71 14.96
CA GLU A 8 -10.88 -24.72 13.92
C GLU A 8 -11.75 -24.36 12.71
N LYS A 9 -13.00 -24.01 12.97
CA LYS A 9 -13.94 -23.50 11.97
C LYS A 9 -13.43 -22.24 11.28
N PHE A 10 -12.83 -21.31 12.03
CA PHE A 10 -12.20 -20.14 11.43
C PHE A 10 -11.08 -20.53 10.45
N ARG A 11 -10.21 -21.47 10.84
CA ARG A 11 -9.10 -21.95 10.01
C ARG A 11 -9.60 -22.62 8.72
N GLU A 12 -10.65 -23.43 8.82
CA GLU A 12 -11.24 -24.11 7.66
C GLU A 12 -11.85 -23.14 6.66
N GLU A 13 -12.66 -22.19 7.12
CA GLU A 13 -13.26 -21.18 6.27
C GLU A 13 -12.21 -20.28 5.62
N TYR A 14 -11.19 -19.89 6.38
CA TYR A 14 -10.07 -19.11 5.86
C TYR A 14 -9.30 -19.87 4.77
N ARG A 15 -9.08 -21.18 4.94
CA ARG A 15 -8.41 -22.02 3.94
C ARG A 15 -9.22 -22.14 2.66
N LYS A 16 -10.55 -22.31 2.76
CA LYS A 16 -11.44 -22.35 1.58
C LYS A 16 -11.38 -21.03 0.81
N TRP A 17 -11.46 -19.91 1.53
CA TRP A 17 -11.38 -18.57 0.94
C TRP A 17 -10.05 -18.33 0.21
N LEU A 18 -8.92 -18.68 0.84
CA LEU A 18 -7.60 -18.62 0.20
C LEU A 18 -7.53 -19.50 -1.05
N GLY A 19 -8.03 -20.73 -0.98
CA GLY A 19 -8.05 -21.65 -2.11
C GLY A 19 -8.82 -21.08 -3.31
N ALA A 20 -9.99 -20.48 -3.05
CA ALA A 20 -10.79 -19.82 -4.09
C ALA A 20 -10.08 -18.59 -4.68
N ALA A 21 -9.48 -17.75 -3.84
CA ALA A 21 -8.73 -16.57 -4.28
C ALA A 21 -7.52 -16.94 -5.15
N LEU A 22 -6.78 -17.98 -4.77
CA LEU A 22 -5.63 -18.50 -5.52
C LEU A 22 -6.04 -19.13 -6.86
N ALA A 23 -7.15 -19.88 -6.89
CA ALA A 23 -7.65 -20.50 -8.11
C ALA A 23 -8.16 -19.46 -9.14
N GLY A 24 -8.63 -18.30 -8.67
CA GLY A 24 -9.14 -17.22 -9.53
C GLY A 24 -8.08 -16.45 -10.32
N GLY A 25 -6.78 -16.68 -10.07
CA GLY A 25 -5.68 -16.11 -10.85
C GLY A 25 -5.45 -14.61 -10.73
N SER A 26 -6.30 -13.87 -10.01
CA SER A 26 -6.26 -12.40 -9.89
C SER A 26 -5.78 -11.92 -8.52
N ILE A 27 -4.68 -12.47 -8.01
CA ILE A 27 -3.99 -11.90 -6.83
C ILE A 27 -3.09 -10.76 -7.30
N GLU A 28 -3.71 -9.70 -7.79
CA GLU A 28 -3.00 -8.46 -8.07
C GLU A 28 -2.92 -7.62 -6.80
N ARG A 29 -1.86 -6.81 -6.71
CA ARG A 29 -1.73 -5.84 -5.63
C ARG A 29 -2.81 -4.78 -5.83
N GLU A 30 -3.79 -4.77 -4.93
CA GLU A 30 -4.81 -3.73 -4.94
C GLU A 30 -4.24 -2.43 -4.37
N GLY A 31 -4.13 -1.40 -5.21
CA GLY A 31 -3.49 -0.12 -4.87
C GLY A 31 -4.08 0.58 -3.65
N SER A 32 -5.36 0.36 -3.34
CA SER A 32 -6.00 0.85 -2.11
C SER A 32 -5.26 0.37 -0.87
N TRP A 33 -4.94 -0.93 -0.80
CA TRP A 33 -4.28 -1.53 0.37
C TRP A 33 -2.76 -1.44 0.32
N THR A 34 -2.17 -1.39 -0.87
CA THR A 34 -0.70 -1.42 -1.00
C THR A 34 -0.04 -0.06 -1.13
N GLU A 35 -0.80 1.00 -1.45
CA GLU A 35 -0.26 2.33 -1.73
C GLU A 35 -0.93 3.44 -0.91
N SER A 36 -1.86 3.09 -0.02
CA SER A 36 -2.55 4.06 0.84
C SER A 36 -2.26 3.80 2.31
N VAL A 37 -2.13 4.88 3.07
CA VAL A 37 -1.94 4.82 4.53
C VAL A 37 -3.26 4.52 5.25
N ALA A 38 -4.38 4.91 4.66
CA ALA A 38 -5.70 4.57 5.15
C ALA A 38 -6.70 4.46 4.01
N VAL A 39 -7.68 3.57 4.19
CA VAL A 39 -8.78 3.32 3.26
C VAL A 39 -10.07 3.24 4.08
N GLY A 40 -11.11 3.96 3.70
CA GLY A 40 -12.38 3.93 4.41
C GLY A 40 -13.31 5.10 4.09
N HIS A 41 -14.26 5.34 4.99
CA HIS A 41 -15.19 6.46 4.87
C HIS A 41 -14.53 7.78 5.30
N ARG A 42 -15.15 8.92 4.97
CA ARG A 42 -14.60 10.27 5.18
C ARG A 42 -14.13 10.53 6.61
N LYS A 43 -14.99 10.31 7.60
CA LYS A 43 -14.68 10.57 9.01
C LYS A 43 -13.43 9.82 9.47
N PHE A 44 -13.33 8.53 9.15
CA PHE A 44 -12.14 7.73 9.43
C PHE A 44 -10.87 8.30 8.76
N ILE A 45 -10.96 8.67 7.49
CA ILE A 45 -9.79 9.21 6.76
C ILE A 45 -9.34 10.56 7.32
N GLU A 46 -10.28 11.43 7.67
CA GLU A 46 -9.99 12.73 8.27
C GLU A 46 -9.38 12.56 9.67
N GLU A 47 -9.87 11.61 10.46
CA GLU A 47 -9.31 11.25 11.75
C GLU A 47 -7.88 10.71 11.62
N VAL A 48 -7.61 9.77 10.71
CA VAL A 48 -6.24 9.27 10.48
C VAL A 48 -5.33 10.41 10.02
N LYS A 49 -5.79 11.26 9.11
CA LYS A 49 -5.01 12.41 8.62
C LYS A 49 -4.66 13.37 9.76
N PHE A 50 -5.61 13.64 10.66
CA PHE A 50 -5.39 14.47 11.84
C PHE A 50 -4.32 13.87 12.76
N HIS A 51 -4.43 12.58 13.10
CA HIS A 51 -3.47 11.88 13.96
C HIS A 51 -2.06 11.80 13.35
N LEU A 52 -1.95 11.75 12.03
CA LEU A 52 -0.65 11.78 11.34
C LEU A 52 0.03 13.15 11.43
N GLY A 53 -0.71 14.24 11.64
CA GLY A 53 -0.17 15.59 11.80
C GLY A 53 0.80 15.97 10.68
N ILE A 54 2.04 16.35 11.05
CA ILE A 54 3.10 16.71 10.11
C ILE A 54 3.40 15.58 9.11
N LYS A 55 3.23 14.31 9.50
CA LYS A 55 3.45 13.18 8.59
C LYS A 55 2.42 13.19 7.44
N ALA A 56 1.27 13.83 7.58
CA ALA A 56 0.28 13.89 6.49
C ALA A 56 0.55 14.96 5.42
N ILE A 57 1.58 15.81 5.55
CA ILE A 57 1.79 17.00 4.70
C ILE A 57 1.96 16.65 3.20
N GLY A 58 2.39 15.43 2.85
CA GLY A 58 2.48 14.96 1.46
C GLY A 58 1.28 14.15 0.94
N ARG A 59 0.27 13.90 1.78
CA ARG A 59 -0.80 12.94 1.50
C ARG A 59 -2.11 13.63 1.19
N LYS A 60 -2.83 13.12 0.18
CA LYS A 60 -4.13 13.63 -0.26
C LYS A 60 -5.20 12.58 -0.05
N ILE A 61 -6.40 13.06 0.29
CA ILE A 61 -7.61 12.25 0.31
C ILE A 61 -8.07 12.08 -1.14
N ARG A 62 -8.22 10.85 -1.61
CA ARG A 62 -8.67 10.53 -2.97
C ARG A 62 -9.88 9.60 -2.93
N GLY A 63 -10.80 9.78 -3.89
CA GLY A 63 -11.87 8.83 -4.13
C GLY A 63 -11.40 7.68 -5.02
N GLN A 64 -11.79 6.47 -4.69
CA GLN A 64 -11.61 5.26 -5.50
C GLN A 64 -13.01 4.71 -5.79
N GLY A 65 -13.64 5.18 -6.88
CA GLY A 65 -14.93 4.71 -7.42
C GLY A 65 -15.95 4.19 -6.39
N GLY A 66 -16.89 5.02 -5.94
CA GLY A 66 -17.89 4.67 -4.92
C GLY A 66 -17.75 5.54 -3.67
N THR A 67 -18.08 4.98 -2.49
CA THR A 67 -18.03 5.71 -1.20
C THR A 67 -16.68 5.61 -0.48
N GLN A 68 -15.73 4.84 -1.02
CA GLN A 68 -14.43 4.58 -0.41
C GLN A 68 -13.43 5.68 -0.73
N LEU A 69 -12.79 6.19 0.32
CA LEU A 69 -11.75 7.21 0.26
C LEU A 69 -10.42 6.62 0.72
N THR A 70 -9.33 7.11 0.14
CA THR A 70 -7.97 6.73 0.51
C THR A 70 -7.14 7.94 0.92
N LEU A 71 -6.24 7.77 1.88
CA LEU A 71 -5.20 8.75 2.22
C LEU A 71 -3.86 8.26 1.69
N ARG A 72 -3.35 8.91 0.65
CA ARG A 72 -2.11 8.48 -0.02
C ARG A 72 -1.33 9.64 -0.62
N GLU A 73 -0.03 9.43 -0.83
CA GLU A 73 0.84 10.37 -1.53
C GLU A 73 0.41 10.53 -3.00
N HIS A 74 0.85 11.64 -3.60
CA HIS A 74 0.80 11.78 -5.04
C HIS A 74 1.75 10.76 -5.67
N PHE A 75 1.26 9.95 -6.62
CA PHE A 75 2.13 9.09 -7.42
C PHE A 75 2.97 9.98 -8.34
N ALA A 76 4.27 10.09 -8.06
CA ALA A 76 5.25 10.62 -8.99
C ALA A 76 6.09 9.44 -9.48
N ALA A 77 6.08 9.19 -10.79
CA ALA A 77 7.00 8.21 -11.36
C ALA A 77 8.43 8.66 -11.02
N TYR A 78 9.25 7.73 -10.51
CA TYR A 78 10.62 8.02 -10.12
C TYR A 78 11.41 8.71 -11.24
N ASN A 79 11.06 8.46 -12.51
CA ASN A 79 11.78 8.93 -13.70
C ASN A 79 11.39 10.32 -14.22
N ALA A 80 10.54 11.08 -13.54
CA ALA A 80 9.94 12.28 -14.13
C ALA A 80 10.91 13.46 -14.34
N ASP A 81 12.07 13.49 -13.67
CA ASP A 81 13.07 14.53 -13.88
C ASP A 81 14.46 14.07 -13.42
N PHE A 82 15.21 13.46 -14.34
CA PHE A 82 16.65 13.23 -14.16
C PHE A 82 17.40 13.78 -15.38
N GLY A 83 17.05 14.98 -15.82
CA GLY A 83 17.83 15.70 -16.82
C GLY A 83 19.25 15.90 -16.31
N THR A 84 20.22 15.24 -16.96
CA THR A 84 21.67 15.46 -16.87
C THR A 84 22.37 15.21 -15.51
N GLU A 85 21.68 15.25 -14.37
CA GLU A 85 22.31 15.15 -13.04
C GLU A 85 22.79 13.73 -12.66
N LYS A 86 22.30 12.68 -13.33
CA LYS A 86 22.70 11.29 -13.06
C LYS A 86 24.02 10.85 -13.71
N GLY A 87 24.73 11.73 -14.42
CA GLY A 87 26.04 11.39 -15.00
C GLY A 87 27.10 11.06 -13.95
N CYS A 88 27.03 11.70 -12.77
CA CYS A 88 28.08 11.59 -11.75
C CYS A 88 27.81 10.54 -10.66
N LEU A 89 26.56 10.13 -10.45
CA LEU A 89 26.17 9.18 -9.39
C LEU A 89 26.47 7.70 -9.74
N SER A 90 26.76 7.39 -11.01
CA SER A 90 27.01 6.00 -11.45
C SER A 90 28.35 5.44 -10.99
N LEU A 91 29.35 6.29 -10.74
CA LEU A 91 30.71 5.87 -10.40
C LEU A 91 30.95 5.64 -8.90
N GLN A 92 30.00 6.01 -8.03
CA GLN A 92 30.14 5.91 -6.57
C GLN A 92 29.46 4.68 -5.96
N ASN A 93 28.71 3.91 -6.74
CA ASN A 93 27.98 2.72 -6.28
C ASN A 93 28.60 1.40 -6.77
N THR A 94 29.88 1.42 -7.19
CA THR A 94 30.66 0.28 -7.67
C THR A 94 31.37 -0.49 -6.54
N TYR A 95 30.99 -0.27 -5.29
CA TYR A 95 31.45 -1.12 -4.20
C TYR A 95 30.68 -2.45 -4.23
N PHE A 96 31.37 -3.53 -4.61
CA PHE A 96 30.87 -4.87 -4.44
C PHE A 96 30.71 -5.14 -2.94
N TRP A 97 29.52 -5.54 -2.50
CA TRP A 97 29.34 -6.10 -1.17
C TRP A 97 29.98 -7.49 -1.18
N ASP A 98 31.16 -7.61 -0.61
CA ASP A 98 31.79 -8.91 -0.37
C ASP A 98 30.95 -9.63 0.69
N ILE A 99 30.16 -10.61 0.26
CA ILE A 99 29.37 -11.45 1.14
C ILE A 99 30.26 -12.65 1.47
N SER A 100 30.88 -12.62 2.65
CA SER A 100 31.54 -13.81 3.25
C SER A 100 30.51 -14.76 3.85
#